data_AF-U1I507-F1
#
_entry.id   AF-U1I507-F1
#
_cell.length_a   1.000
_cell.length_b   1.000
_cell.length_c   1.000
_cell.angle_alpha   90.00
_cell.angle_beta   90.00
_cell.angle_gamma   90.00
#
_symmetry.space_group_name_H-M   'P 1'
#
loop_
_entity.id
_entity.type
_entity.pdbx_description
1 polymer ?
#
loop_
_entity_poly.entity_id
_entity_poly.type
_entity_poly.pdbx_seq_one_letter_code
_entity_poly.pdbx_strand_id
1 'polypeptide(L)'
;MSLSEIPTLSVLYRTKALKAAASSAYTPNHTLNQKVSHIRYDITKLHVDAIVNAANTSLLGGGGVDGAIHRAAGHGLYKECRRLDGCSTGSAKITGAYNLPCKKVIHAVGPVYHGHEKSEPLLRSCYRTSLDLAVKNGCKSIAFSALSTGVYGYPSPDAADTAISEVRSFLTGPDGENIERVVFCSFEMKDVNAYTETLPKYFPPTKDDLPDSETSRDASSEEEKGQTTSESLAASLPDAPTTEPKLLEEPTAKKQKVVTSSEEERKHQTDNEDEFEGLTDDQPYNERHAATQSQNIEEGWEEVGKDEDPAKSDHTPTPVDVEPVQVEGTKEKMAKVLGADGEVASQASGVPNKLTKDW
;
A
#
# COMPACT_ATOMS: atom_id res chain seq x y z
N MET A 1 -12.40 -13.22 -12.78
CA MET A 1 -11.15 -13.28 -13.57
C MET A 1 -10.04 -13.92 -12.74
N SER A 2 -9.40 -14.95 -13.30
CA SER A 2 -8.27 -15.69 -12.73
C SER A 2 -6.93 -15.01 -12.97
N LEU A 3 -5.92 -15.35 -12.15
CA LEU A 3 -4.57 -14.80 -12.23
C LEU A 3 -3.88 -14.98 -13.59
N SER A 4 -4.24 -16.04 -14.32
CA SER A 4 -3.74 -16.37 -15.66
C SER A 4 -4.36 -15.54 -16.79
N GLU A 5 -5.56 -15.00 -16.58
CA GLU A 5 -6.24 -14.10 -17.54
C GLU A 5 -5.78 -12.63 -17.39
N ILE A 6 -5.16 -12.28 -16.26
CA ILE A 6 -4.64 -10.92 -16.02
C ILE A 6 -3.29 -10.78 -16.75
N PRO A 7 -3.17 -9.83 -17.72
CA PRO A 7 -1.94 -9.66 -18.49
C PRO A 7 -0.79 -9.19 -17.60
N THR A 8 0.42 -9.71 -17.86
CA THR A 8 1.66 -9.19 -17.25
C THR A 8 2.15 -7.95 -18.02
N LEU A 9 3.07 -7.17 -17.45
CA LEU A 9 3.68 -6.05 -18.18
C LEU A 9 4.32 -6.52 -19.49
N SER A 10 4.95 -7.71 -19.48
CA SER A 10 5.47 -8.38 -20.67
C SER A 10 4.41 -8.55 -21.78
N VAL A 11 3.20 -9.02 -21.41
CA VAL A 11 2.09 -9.14 -22.37
C VAL A 11 1.61 -7.77 -22.84
N LEU A 12 1.51 -6.77 -21.95
CA LEU A 12 1.06 -5.42 -22.30
C LEU A 12 2.04 -4.70 -23.24
N TYR A 13 3.36 -4.92 -23.10
CA TYR A 13 4.35 -4.42 -24.05
C TYR A 13 4.23 -5.12 -25.42
N ARG A 14 4.06 -6.45 -25.42
CA ARG A 14 3.97 -7.25 -26.66
C ARG A 14 2.71 -6.93 -27.49
N THR A 15 1.59 -6.63 -26.82
CA THR A 15 0.35 -6.15 -27.46
C THR A 15 0.34 -4.65 -27.74
N LYS A 16 1.42 -3.92 -27.37
CA LYS A 16 1.57 -2.46 -27.50
C LYS A 16 0.55 -1.64 -26.67
N ALA A 17 -0.17 -2.28 -25.75
CA ALA A 17 -1.06 -1.65 -24.78
C ALA A 17 -0.28 -0.78 -23.76
N LEU A 18 0.94 -1.20 -23.42
CA LEU A 18 1.93 -0.43 -22.68
C LEU A 18 3.10 -0.08 -23.61
N LYS A 19 3.66 1.12 -23.46
CA LYS A 19 4.76 1.63 -24.30
C LYS A 19 6.02 1.80 -23.46
N ALA A 20 7.20 1.61 -24.04
CA ALA A 20 8.46 1.91 -23.36
C ALA A 20 8.54 3.41 -22.98
N ALA A 21 9.10 3.71 -21.80
CA ALA A 21 9.45 5.09 -21.46
C ALA A 21 10.64 5.57 -22.31
N ALA A 22 10.73 6.89 -22.55
CA ALA A 22 11.86 7.50 -23.24
C ALA A 22 13.19 7.37 -22.46
N SER A 23 13.10 7.21 -21.13
CA SER A 23 14.22 6.88 -20.25
C SER A 23 13.73 6.10 -19.02
N SER A 24 14.63 5.35 -18.40
CA SER A 24 14.40 4.66 -17.12
C SER A 24 15.71 4.64 -16.33
N ALA A 25 15.62 4.77 -15.01
CA ALA A 25 16.75 4.58 -14.10
C ALA A 25 17.00 3.10 -13.75
N TYR A 26 16.14 2.19 -14.20
CA TYR A 26 16.15 0.78 -13.84
C TYR A 26 16.54 -0.10 -15.04
N THR A 27 17.34 -1.14 -14.78
CA THR A 27 17.65 -2.15 -15.80
C THR A 27 16.38 -2.95 -16.18
N PRO A 28 16.11 -3.15 -17.49
CA PRO A 28 15.08 -4.08 -17.96
C PRO A 28 15.26 -5.49 -17.39
N ASN A 29 14.13 -6.13 -17.02
CA ASN A 29 14.15 -7.46 -16.40
C ASN A 29 12.85 -8.21 -16.71
N HIS A 30 12.93 -9.21 -17.58
CA HIS A 30 11.77 -9.98 -18.06
C HIS A 30 11.03 -10.67 -16.90
N THR A 31 11.76 -11.28 -15.96
CA THR A 31 11.17 -11.96 -14.79
C THR A 31 10.33 -11.01 -13.93
N LEU A 32 10.80 -9.79 -13.70
CA LEU A 32 10.02 -8.76 -12.99
C LEU A 32 8.83 -8.27 -13.83
N ASN A 33 8.99 -8.17 -15.15
CA ASN A 33 7.91 -7.80 -16.07
C ASN A 33 6.84 -8.91 -16.23
N GLN A 34 7.14 -10.15 -15.83
CA GLN A 34 6.17 -11.25 -15.64
C GLN A 34 5.55 -11.28 -14.22
N LYS A 35 6.25 -10.76 -13.20
CA LYS A 35 5.74 -10.65 -11.82
C LYS A 35 4.81 -9.46 -11.58
N VAL A 36 4.68 -8.52 -12.52
CA VAL A 36 3.78 -7.37 -12.39
C VAL A 36 2.70 -7.37 -13.48
N SER A 37 1.50 -6.95 -13.10
CA SER A 37 0.32 -6.77 -13.96
C SER A 37 -0.30 -5.39 -13.70
N HIS A 38 -0.95 -4.81 -14.71
CA HIS A 38 -1.82 -3.65 -14.57
C HIS A 38 -3.12 -3.88 -15.34
N ILE A 39 -4.25 -3.52 -14.75
CA ILE A 39 -5.57 -3.73 -15.34
C ILE A 39 -6.57 -2.68 -14.84
N ARG A 40 -7.51 -2.28 -15.70
CA ARG A 40 -8.70 -1.50 -15.32
C ARG A 40 -9.85 -2.48 -15.04
N TYR A 41 -10.14 -2.76 -13.77
CA TYR A 41 -11.14 -3.78 -13.42
C TYR A 41 -11.78 -3.56 -12.04
N ASP A 42 -12.82 -4.34 -11.76
CA ASP A 42 -13.42 -4.44 -10.44
C ASP A 42 -12.62 -5.43 -9.57
N ILE A 43 -11.89 -4.90 -8.60
CA ILE A 43 -11.02 -5.68 -7.71
C ILE A 43 -11.77 -6.79 -6.95
N THR A 44 -13.09 -6.63 -6.73
CA THR A 44 -13.91 -7.64 -6.03
C THR A 44 -14.14 -8.92 -6.86
N LYS A 45 -13.77 -8.92 -8.15
CA LYS A 45 -13.95 -10.02 -9.10
C LYS A 45 -12.65 -10.74 -9.49
N LEU A 46 -11.55 -10.46 -8.77
CA LEU A 46 -10.23 -11.06 -9.00
C LEU A 46 -10.00 -12.30 -8.12
N HIS A 47 -9.72 -13.45 -8.75
CA HIS A 47 -9.34 -14.68 -8.07
C HIS A 47 -7.81 -14.68 -7.86
N VAL A 48 -7.39 -14.02 -6.78
CA VAL A 48 -6.01 -13.89 -6.31
C VAL A 48 -5.91 -14.30 -4.84
N ASP A 49 -4.72 -14.47 -4.27
CA ASP A 49 -4.61 -14.84 -2.85
C ASP A 49 -5.07 -13.68 -1.95
N ALA A 50 -4.62 -12.46 -2.19
CA ALA A 50 -5.01 -11.27 -1.43
C ALA A 50 -5.45 -10.10 -2.33
N ILE A 51 -6.50 -9.39 -1.94
CA ILE A 51 -6.79 -8.04 -2.45
C ILE A 51 -6.51 -7.00 -1.36
N VAL A 52 -6.03 -5.82 -1.76
CA VAL A 52 -5.73 -4.71 -0.85
C VAL A 52 -6.82 -3.64 -0.96
N ASN A 53 -7.54 -3.47 0.13
CA ASN A 53 -8.58 -2.48 0.33
C ASN A 53 -7.98 -1.13 0.75
N ALA A 54 -8.40 -0.04 0.09
CA ALA A 54 -8.13 1.33 0.52
C ALA A 54 -9.09 1.70 1.67
N ALA A 55 -8.80 1.17 2.86
CA ALA A 55 -9.66 1.27 4.03
C ALA A 55 -9.46 2.59 4.79
N ASN A 56 -10.43 2.91 5.65
CA ASN A 56 -10.33 3.98 6.64
C ASN A 56 -9.89 3.45 8.02
N THR A 57 -9.49 4.35 8.93
CA THR A 57 -8.93 3.98 10.26
C THR A 57 -9.83 3.11 11.13
N SER A 58 -11.15 3.07 10.90
CA SER A 58 -12.07 2.20 11.65
C SER A 58 -12.06 0.74 11.19
N LEU A 59 -11.65 0.46 9.95
CA LEU A 59 -11.84 -0.80 9.22
C LEU A 59 -13.31 -1.25 9.04
N LEU A 60 -14.31 -0.42 9.39
CA LEU A 60 -15.72 -0.83 9.40
C LEU A 60 -16.43 -0.67 8.05
N GLY A 61 -15.67 -0.52 6.96
CA GLY A 61 -16.18 -0.18 5.63
C GLY A 61 -16.39 1.33 5.44
N GLY A 62 -16.82 1.72 4.23
CA GLY A 62 -17.02 3.11 3.86
C GLY A 62 -17.61 3.29 2.45
N GLY A 63 -17.25 4.39 1.79
CA GLY A 63 -17.57 4.63 0.38
C GLY A 63 -16.62 3.92 -0.59
N GLY A 64 -16.74 4.21 -1.89
CA GLY A 64 -15.78 3.76 -2.92
C GLY A 64 -15.49 2.25 -2.93
N VAL A 65 -14.21 1.90 -3.06
CA VAL A 65 -13.73 0.51 -3.11
C VAL A 65 -13.89 -0.21 -1.77
N ASP A 66 -13.75 0.49 -0.65
CA ASP A 66 -13.96 -0.05 0.71
C ASP A 66 -15.40 -0.56 0.88
N GLY A 67 -16.37 0.28 0.51
CA GLY A 67 -17.77 -0.10 0.43
C GLY A 67 -18.06 -1.22 -0.58
N ALA A 68 -17.37 -1.27 -1.71
CA ALA A 68 -17.53 -2.34 -2.70
C ALA A 68 -17.04 -3.69 -2.15
N ILE A 69 -15.85 -3.72 -1.53
CA ILE A 69 -15.27 -4.90 -0.89
C ILE A 69 -16.15 -5.38 0.26
N HIS A 70 -16.62 -4.50 1.15
CA HIS A 70 -17.52 -4.87 2.24
C HIS A 70 -18.89 -5.39 1.76
N ARG A 71 -19.45 -4.85 0.67
CA ARG A 71 -20.69 -5.38 0.06
C ARG A 71 -20.48 -6.75 -0.58
N ALA A 72 -19.38 -6.94 -1.32
CA ALA A 72 -19.09 -8.18 -2.03
C ALA A 72 -18.69 -9.33 -1.08
N ALA A 73 -17.88 -9.05 -0.05
CA ALA A 73 -17.53 -10.03 0.99
C ALA A 73 -18.69 -10.39 1.91
N GLY A 74 -19.66 -9.48 2.07
CA GLY A 74 -20.80 -9.62 2.96
C GLY A 74 -20.46 -9.36 4.44
N HIS A 75 -21.49 -9.44 5.29
CA HIS A 75 -21.43 -9.03 6.70
C HIS A 75 -20.44 -9.85 7.58
N GLY A 76 -19.90 -10.96 7.07
CA GLY A 76 -18.81 -11.68 7.73
C GLY A 76 -17.55 -10.81 7.90
N LEU A 77 -17.15 -10.09 6.85
CA LEU A 77 -15.96 -9.22 6.87
C LEU A 77 -16.07 -8.12 7.93
N TYR A 78 -17.23 -7.47 8.00
CA TYR A 78 -17.53 -6.47 9.04
C TYR A 78 -17.40 -7.03 10.47
N LYS A 79 -17.84 -8.28 10.69
CA LYS A 79 -17.71 -8.97 12.00
C LYS A 79 -16.26 -9.33 12.36
N GLU A 80 -15.36 -9.49 11.39
CA GLU A 80 -13.93 -9.66 11.64
C GLU A 80 -13.26 -8.30 11.89
N CYS A 81 -13.47 -7.31 11.02
CA CYS A 81 -12.92 -5.95 11.19
C CYS A 81 -13.28 -5.33 12.55
N ARG A 82 -14.50 -5.56 13.05
CA ARG A 82 -14.94 -5.13 14.40
C ARG A 82 -14.13 -5.71 15.57
N ARG A 83 -13.26 -6.69 15.34
CA ARG A 83 -12.36 -7.31 16.35
C ARG A 83 -10.88 -6.95 16.13
N LEU A 84 -10.59 -6.08 15.16
CA LEU A 84 -9.21 -5.66 14.84
C LEU A 84 -8.81 -4.35 15.49
N ASP A 85 -9.73 -3.65 16.17
CA ASP A 85 -9.50 -2.35 16.82
C ASP A 85 -8.89 -1.30 15.87
N GLY A 86 -9.52 -1.14 14.69
CA GLY A 86 -9.13 -0.17 13.67
C GLY A 86 -7.75 -0.44 13.04
N CYS A 87 -7.19 0.56 12.35
CA CYS A 87 -5.80 0.53 11.87
C CYS A 87 -5.24 1.95 11.75
N SER A 88 -3.97 2.12 12.13
CA SER A 88 -3.24 3.38 11.96
C SER A 88 -2.95 3.66 10.48
N THR A 89 -2.96 4.95 10.12
CA THR A 89 -2.49 5.43 8.82
C THR A 89 -1.04 4.98 8.55
N GLY A 90 -0.74 4.55 7.33
CA GLY A 90 0.58 4.03 6.97
C GLY A 90 0.79 2.54 7.29
N SER A 91 -0.27 1.84 7.71
CA SER A 91 -0.25 0.42 8.08
C SER A 91 -1.42 -0.34 7.45
N ALA A 92 -1.43 -1.66 7.62
CA ALA A 92 -2.49 -2.54 7.13
C ALA A 92 -2.81 -3.69 8.10
N LYS A 93 -4.00 -4.30 7.97
CA LYS A 93 -4.39 -5.50 8.74
C LYS A 93 -5.01 -6.64 7.91
N ILE A 94 -4.81 -7.85 8.44
CA ILE A 94 -5.22 -9.20 7.98
C ILE A 94 -6.72 -9.53 8.10
N THR A 95 -7.47 -9.95 7.06
CA THR A 95 -8.80 -10.60 7.24
C THR A 95 -9.04 -11.77 6.28
N GLY A 96 -10.03 -12.62 6.58
CA GLY A 96 -10.62 -13.55 5.62
C GLY A 96 -11.43 -12.84 4.53
N ALA A 97 -11.54 -13.48 3.36
CA ALA A 97 -12.23 -12.89 2.19
C ALA A 97 -13.75 -13.12 2.14
N TYR A 98 -14.28 -14.05 2.94
CA TYR A 98 -15.70 -14.41 2.99
C TYR A 98 -16.28 -14.77 1.60
N ASN A 99 -17.22 -13.97 1.08
CA ASN A 99 -17.89 -14.26 -0.20
C ASN A 99 -17.09 -13.78 -1.43
N LEU A 100 -15.93 -13.13 -1.25
CA LEU A 100 -15.07 -12.72 -2.35
C LEU A 100 -14.37 -13.93 -3.01
N PRO A 101 -13.98 -13.83 -4.30
CA PRO A 101 -13.23 -14.86 -5.01
C PRO A 101 -11.74 -14.94 -4.63
N CYS A 102 -11.23 -14.02 -3.82
CA CYS A 102 -9.87 -14.07 -3.27
C CYS A 102 -9.83 -14.87 -1.95
N LYS A 103 -8.63 -15.14 -1.39
CA LYS A 103 -8.48 -15.89 -0.12
C LYS A 103 -8.43 -14.98 1.11
N LYS A 104 -7.89 -13.76 0.95
CA LYS A 104 -7.70 -12.75 2.00
C LYS A 104 -8.07 -11.34 1.52
N VAL A 105 -8.46 -10.48 2.46
CA VAL A 105 -8.48 -9.02 2.27
C VAL A 105 -7.46 -8.39 3.21
N ILE A 106 -6.58 -7.55 2.66
CA ILE A 106 -5.63 -6.74 3.40
C ILE A 106 -6.18 -5.32 3.43
N HIS A 107 -6.48 -4.79 4.61
CA HIS A 107 -7.05 -3.46 4.76
C HIS A 107 -5.93 -2.46 5.05
N ALA A 108 -5.55 -1.67 4.06
CA ALA A 108 -4.48 -0.67 4.17
C ALA A 108 -5.06 0.73 4.34
N VAL A 109 -4.60 1.46 5.37
CA VAL A 109 -5.09 2.81 5.67
C VAL A 109 -4.13 3.84 5.12
N GLY A 110 -4.38 4.26 3.88
CA GLY A 110 -3.61 5.31 3.22
C GLY A 110 -3.79 6.69 3.86
N PRO A 111 -2.85 7.63 3.67
CA PRO A 111 -2.97 9.00 4.17
C PRO A 111 -4.02 9.81 3.41
N VAL A 112 -4.64 10.76 4.10
CA VAL A 112 -5.24 11.95 3.47
C VAL A 112 -4.09 12.85 2.98
N TYR A 113 -4.18 13.34 1.75
CA TYR A 113 -3.06 14.05 1.13
C TYR A 113 -2.89 15.46 1.70
N HIS A 114 -1.74 15.67 2.35
CA HIS A 114 -1.34 16.95 2.94
C HIS A 114 0.05 17.40 2.44
N GLY A 115 0.32 17.14 1.16
CA GLY A 115 1.60 17.37 0.50
C GLY A 115 2.51 16.14 0.52
N HIS A 116 3.34 16.02 -0.52
CA HIS A 116 4.17 14.84 -0.80
C HIS A 116 5.01 14.39 0.40
N GLU A 117 5.85 15.26 0.96
CA GLU A 117 6.78 14.96 2.08
C GLU A 117 6.12 14.26 3.28
N LYS A 118 4.88 14.64 3.62
CA LYS A 118 4.13 14.08 4.76
C LYS A 118 3.32 12.84 4.40
N SER A 119 2.95 12.70 3.12
CA SER A 119 2.00 11.68 2.66
C SER A 119 2.73 10.47 2.05
N GLU A 120 3.84 10.68 1.36
CA GLU A 120 4.59 9.64 0.66
C GLU A 120 5.11 8.54 1.60
N PRO A 121 5.70 8.83 2.78
CA PRO A 121 6.22 7.76 3.65
C PRO A 121 5.10 6.87 4.20
N LEU A 122 3.92 7.44 4.43
CA LEU A 122 2.73 6.72 4.87
C LEU A 122 2.15 5.87 3.74
N LEU A 123 2.00 6.43 2.52
CA LEU A 123 1.52 5.69 1.37
C LEU A 123 2.47 4.53 1.01
N ARG A 124 3.79 4.77 0.99
CA ARG A 124 4.84 3.76 0.82
C ARG A 124 4.72 2.64 1.84
N SER A 125 4.58 3.01 3.12
CA SER A 125 4.43 2.03 4.20
C SER A 125 3.17 1.17 4.05
N CYS A 126 2.06 1.70 3.50
CA CYS A 126 0.87 0.89 3.18
C CYS A 126 1.16 -0.24 2.18
N TYR A 127 1.88 0.06 1.09
CA TYR A 127 2.27 -0.97 0.11
C TYR A 127 3.20 -2.01 0.74
N ARG A 128 4.25 -1.57 1.45
CA ARG A 128 5.20 -2.45 2.14
C ARG A 128 4.52 -3.38 3.16
N THR A 129 3.74 -2.82 4.08
CA THR A 129 3.03 -3.62 5.10
C THR A 129 2.01 -4.58 4.47
N SER A 130 1.43 -4.24 3.32
CA SER A 130 0.55 -5.16 2.58
C SER A 130 1.31 -6.33 1.95
N LEU A 131 2.49 -6.07 1.37
CA LEU A 131 3.36 -7.11 0.81
C LEU A 131 3.92 -8.04 1.90
N ASP A 132 4.39 -7.46 3.01
CA ASP A 132 4.76 -8.18 4.23
C ASP A 132 3.65 -9.12 4.71
N LEU A 133 2.41 -8.63 4.82
CA LEU A 133 1.27 -9.41 5.31
C LEU A 133 0.90 -10.53 4.34
N ALA A 134 1.03 -10.31 3.03
CA ALA A 134 0.81 -11.34 2.02
C ALA A 134 1.84 -12.48 2.17
N VAL A 135 3.14 -12.17 2.22
CA VAL A 135 4.20 -13.19 2.42
C VAL A 135 4.01 -13.93 3.74
N LYS A 136 3.76 -13.21 4.84
CA LYS A 136 3.50 -13.79 6.18
C LYS A 136 2.24 -14.68 6.26
N ASN A 137 1.35 -14.60 5.26
CA ASN A 137 0.14 -15.44 5.16
C ASN A 137 0.21 -16.44 3.98
N GLY A 138 1.37 -16.62 3.34
CA GLY A 138 1.54 -17.53 2.19
C GLY A 138 0.78 -17.11 0.92
N CYS A 139 0.40 -15.84 0.81
CA CYS A 139 -0.25 -15.28 -0.36
C CYS A 139 0.80 -14.97 -1.43
N LYS A 140 0.76 -15.67 -2.57
CA LYS A 140 1.70 -15.54 -3.68
C LYS A 140 1.26 -14.48 -4.70
N SER A 141 -0.02 -14.18 -4.75
CA SER A 141 -0.63 -13.20 -5.65
C SER A 141 -1.41 -12.13 -4.87
N ILE A 142 -1.09 -10.87 -5.14
CA ILE A 142 -1.66 -9.71 -4.44
C ILE A 142 -2.15 -8.66 -5.45
N ALA A 143 -3.38 -8.19 -5.30
CA ALA A 143 -3.96 -7.13 -6.12
C ALA A 143 -4.18 -5.85 -5.29
N PHE A 144 -3.64 -4.73 -5.73
CA PHE A 144 -3.82 -3.42 -5.10
C PHE A 144 -4.93 -2.62 -5.78
N SER A 145 -5.81 -2.03 -4.97
CA SER A 145 -6.63 -0.89 -5.40
C SER A 145 -5.78 0.40 -5.38
N ALA A 146 -6.23 1.46 -6.05
CA ALA A 146 -5.54 2.75 -6.03
C ALA A 146 -5.66 3.42 -4.66
N LEU A 147 -4.67 3.20 -3.79
CA LEU A 147 -4.68 3.71 -2.41
C LEU A 147 -4.60 5.25 -2.39
N SER A 148 -5.42 5.87 -1.54
CA SER A 148 -5.55 7.32 -1.32
C SER A 148 -5.94 8.22 -2.50
N THR A 149 -5.99 7.76 -3.76
CA THR A 149 -6.34 8.63 -4.91
C THR A 149 -7.82 9.01 -4.98
N GLY A 150 -8.68 8.35 -4.22
CA GLY A 150 -10.11 8.67 -4.09
C GLY A 150 -10.39 9.89 -3.20
N VAL A 151 -11.29 9.73 -2.22
CA VAL A 151 -11.72 10.80 -1.28
C VAL A 151 -10.55 11.39 -0.47
N TYR A 152 -9.45 10.65 -0.32
CA TYR A 152 -8.23 11.10 0.37
C TYR A 152 -7.33 12.03 -0.49
N GLY A 153 -7.66 12.25 -1.76
CA GLY A 153 -7.13 13.36 -2.55
C GLY A 153 -5.68 13.26 -3.02
N TYR A 154 -5.03 12.09 -2.92
CA TYR A 154 -3.65 11.92 -3.36
C TYR A 154 -3.56 12.04 -4.89
N PRO A 155 -2.65 12.87 -5.46
CA PRO A 155 -2.47 12.98 -6.90
C PRO A 155 -2.12 11.62 -7.52
N SER A 156 -2.87 11.20 -8.54
CA SER A 156 -2.68 9.89 -9.17
C SER A 156 -1.26 9.62 -9.69
N PRO A 157 -0.52 10.59 -10.30
CA PRO A 157 0.88 10.39 -10.70
C PRO A 157 1.79 10.10 -9.50
N ASP A 158 1.78 10.95 -8.49
CA ASP A 158 2.58 10.84 -7.27
C ASP A 158 2.27 9.53 -6.51
N ALA A 159 1.00 9.14 -6.46
CA ALA A 159 0.55 7.90 -5.85
C ALA A 159 1.04 6.66 -6.62
N ALA A 160 0.98 6.70 -7.96
CA ALA A 160 1.49 5.63 -8.81
C ALA A 160 3.02 5.50 -8.69
N ASP A 161 3.76 6.61 -8.66
CA ASP A 161 5.21 6.62 -8.46
C ASP A 161 5.61 5.99 -7.11
N THR A 162 4.93 6.40 -6.03
CA THR A 162 5.08 5.81 -4.69
C THR A 162 4.80 4.30 -4.68
N ALA A 163 3.70 3.89 -5.30
CA ALA A 163 3.26 2.48 -5.34
C ALA A 163 4.21 1.59 -6.16
N ILE A 164 4.57 2.04 -7.36
CA ILE A 164 5.37 1.28 -8.32
C ILE A 164 6.83 1.19 -7.82
N SER A 165 7.37 2.28 -7.24
CA SER A 165 8.71 2.26 -6.65
C SER A 165 8.82 1.30 -5.46
N GLU A 166 7.82 1.25 -4.57
CA GLU A 166 7.84 0.32 -3.44
C GLU A 166 7.66 -1.14 -3.88
N VAL A 167 6.75 -1.41 -4.81
CA VAL A 167 6.57 -2.76 -5.39
C VAL A 167 7.83 -3.20 -6.14
N ARG A 168 8.51 -2.32 -6.88
CA ARG A 168 9.80 -2.62 -7.51
C ARG A 168 10.86 -2.96 -6.46
N SER A 169 10.98 -2.14 -5.42
CA SER A 169 11.91 -2.33 -4.30
C SER A 169 11.69 -3.71 -3.63
N PHE A 170 10.46 -4.01 -3.22
CA PHE A 170 10.11 -5.27 -2.57
C PHE A 170 10.35 -6.49 -3.46
N LEU A 171 9.97 -6.44 -4.74
CA LEU A 171 10.20 -7.54 -5.69
C LEU A 171 11.68 -7.76 -6.04
N THR A 172 12.55 -6.78 -5.75
CA THR A 172 14.03 -6.95 -5.78
C THR A 172 14.66 -7.25 -4.40
N GLY A 173 13.86 -7.24 -3.33
CA GLY A 173 14.28 -7.56 -1.97
C GLY A 173 14.27 -9.06 -1.68
N PRO A 174 14.68 -9.48 -0.46
CA PRO A 174 14.80 -10.89 -0.09
C PRO A 174 13.47 -11.65 -0.18
N ASP A 175 12.36 -11.04 0.26
CA ASP A 175 11.02 -11.64 0.18
C ASP A 175 10.38 -11.53 -1.22
N GLY A 176 11.05 -10.88 -2.18
CA GLY A 176 10.57 -10.68 -3.54
C GLY A 176 10.40 -11.97 -4.35
N GLU A 177 11.03 -13.08 -3.93
CA GLU A 177 10.80 -14.39 -4.53
C GLU A 177 9.45 -15.01 -4.15
N ASN A 178 8.96 -14.75 -2.93
CA ASN A 178 7.72 -15.31 -2.37
C ASN A 178 6.43 -14.82 -3.07
N ILE A 179 6.50 -13.68 -3.77
CA ILE A 179 5.39 -13.13 -4.56
C ILE A 179 5.54 -13.53 -6.03
N GLU A 180 4.57 -14.28 -6.56
CA GLU A 180 4.50 -14.68 -7.98
C GLU A 180 3.82 -13.61 -8.85
N ARG A 181 2.91 -12.81 -8.30
CA ARG A 181 2.30 -11.68 -9.02
C ARG A 181 1.86 -10.53 -8.10
N VAL A 182 2.20 -9.31 -8.49
CA VAL A 182 1.55 -8.08 -8.05
C VAL A 182 0.66 -7.53 -9.17
N VAL A 183 -0.61 -7.25 -8.87
CA VAL A 183 -1.58 -6.66 -9.81
C VAL A 183 -1.96 -5.27 -9.35
N PHE A 184 -1.70 -4.25 -10.16
CA PHE A 184 -2.29 -2.92 -9.97
C PHE A 184 -3.68 -2.92 -10.62
N CYS A 185 -4.74 -2.87 -9.80
CA CYS A 185 -6.13 -2.89 -10.23
C CYS A 185 -6.72 -1.48 -10.12
N SER A 186 -6.53 -0.68 -11.17
CA SER A 186 -7.13 0.65 -11.29
C SER A 186 -8.62 0.55 -11.64
N PHE A 187 -9.40 1.60 -11.36
CA PHE A 187 -10.81 1.72 -11.77
C PHE A 187 -11.04 3.03 -12.52
N GLU A 188 -10.64 4.15 -11.92
CA GLU A 188 -10.70 5.49 -12.51
C GLU A 188 -9.66 5.70 -13.61
N MET A 189 -10.03 6.39 -14.70
CA MET A 189 -9.13 6.64 -15.82
C MET A 189 -7.91 7.49 -15.44
N LYS A 190 -8.03 8.39 -14.44
CA LYS A 190 -6.88 9.15 -13.91
C LYS A 190 -5.79 8.25 -13.33
N ASP A 191 -6.19 7.15 -12.68
CA ASP A 191 -5.26 6.19 -12.09
C ASP A 191 -4.73 5.25 -13.19
N VAL A 192 -5.59 4.79 -14.10
CA VAL A 192 -5.17 3.99 -15.26
C VAL A 192 -4.09 4.70 -16.07
N ASN A 193 -4.26 6.00 -16.35
CA ASN A 193 -3.28 6.80 -17.07
C ASN A 193 -1.98 6.94 -16.27
N ALA A 194 -2.07 7.33 -14.99
CA ALA A 194 -0.90 7.52 -14.12
C ALA A 194 -0.04 6.25 -13.98
N TYR A 195 -0.67 5.08 -13.86
CA TYR A 195 0.03 3.79 -13.85
C TYR A 195 0.61 3.45 -15.23
N THR A 196 -0.15 3.60 -16.32
CA THR A 196 0.32 3.37 -17.71
C THR A 196 1.55 4.23 -18.05
N GLU A 197 1.58 5.48 -17.62
CA GLU A 197 2.70 6.41 -17.86
C GLU A 197 3.92 6.13 -16.97
N THR A 198 3.74 5.48 -15.81
CA THR A 198 4.78 5.38 -14.78
C THR A 198 5.39 3.98 -14.68
N LEU A 199 4.62 2.91 -14.92
CA LEU A 199 5.14 1.54 -14.95
C LEU A 199 6.40 1.38 -15.84
N PRO A 200 6.47 1.96 -17.05
CA PRO A 200 7.65 1.80 -17.92
C PRO A 200 8.91 2.53 -17.44
N LYS A 201 8.79 3.45 -16.48
CA LYS A 201 9.93 4.12 -15.84
C LYS A 201 10.64 3.19 -14.84
N TYR A 202 9.92 2.24 -14.24
CA TYR A 202 10.39 1.31 -13.20
C TYR A 202 10.56 -0.13 -13.69
N PHE A 203 9.75 -0.54 -14.67
CA PHE A 203 9.70 -1.87 -15.25
C PHE A 203 9.84 -1.79 -16.78
N PRO A 204 10.94 -1.23 -17.32
CA PRO A 204 11.13 -1.09 -18.76
C PRO A 204 11.22 -2.46 -19.45
N PRO A 205 10.77 -2.57 -20.72
CA PRO A 205 10.72 -3.84 -21.45
C PRO A 205 12.12 -4.38 -21.80
N THR A 206 12.29 -5.71 -21.75
CA THR A 206 13.40 -6.40 -22.42
C THR A 206 13.09 -6.55 -23.92
N LYS A 207 14.00 -7.17 -24.68
CA LYS A 207 13.74 -7.55 -26.08
C LYS A 207 12.56 -8.52 -26.18
N ASP A 208 12.46 -9.45 -25.23
CA ASP A 208 11.45 -10.52 -25.19
C ASP A 208 10.06 -10.00 -24.80
N ASP A 209 9.98 -8.81 -24.22
CA ASP A 209 8.72 -8.09 -23.93
C ASP A 209 8.18 -7.33 -25.14
N LEU A 210 9.03 -7.01 -26.12
CA LEU A 210 8.62 -6.33 -27.34
C LEU A 210 8.18 -7.36 -28.40
N PRO A 211 7.30 -6.98 -29.35
CA PRO A 211 7.11 -7.78 -30.55
C PRO A 211 8.41 -7.74 -31.39
N ASP A 212 8.77 -8.88 -31.97
CA ASP A 212 9.85 -8.93 -32.96
C ASP A 212 9.59 -7.89 -34.05
N SER A 213 10.61 -7.08 -34.37
CA SER A 213 10.55 -6.19 -35.53
C SER A 213 10.40 -7.06 -36.78
N GLU A 214 9.41 -6.76 -37.65
CA GLU A 214 9.05 -7.58 -38.80
C GLU A 214 10.21 -7.76 -39.81
N THR A 215 11.04 -8.77 -39.57
CA THR A 215 12.11 -9.21 -40.46
C THR A 215 11.53 -10.03 -41.60
N SER A 216 11.01 -9.30 -42.60
CA SER A 216 10.96 -9.71 -44.01
C SER A 216 10.67 -11.20 -44.26
N ARG A 217 9.46 -11.65 -43.92
CA ARG A 217 8.97 -12.97 -44.34
C ARG A 217 8.43 -12.90 -45.77
N ASP A 218 9.36 -12.99 -46.71
CA ASP A 218 9.03 -13.41 -48.07
C ASP A 218 8.43 -14.84 -48.04
N ALA A 219 7.59 -15.17 -49.01
CA ALA A 219 6.68 -16.32 -48.87
C ALA A 219 7.29 -17.68 -49.20
N SER A 220 7.07 -18.70 -48.34
CA SER A 220 6.83 -20.10 -48.76
C SER A 220 6.44 -21.04 -47.60
N SER A 221 5.60 -22.03 -47.92
CA SER A 221 5.34 -23.31 -47.22
C SER A 221 5.09 -23.35 -45.70
N GLU A 222 3.80 -23.46 -45.35
CA GLU A 222 3.19 -24.51 -44.50
C GLU A 222 4.08 -25.32 -43.51
N GLU A 223 3.78 -25.23 -42.21
CA GLU A 223 3.18 -26.35 -41.46
C GLU A 223 2.54 -25.87 -40.13
N GLU A 224 1.54 -26.59 -39.61
CA GLU A 224 0.83 -26.21 -38.38
C GLU A 224 1.56 -26.62 -37.09
N LYS A 225 1.65 -25.68 -36.14
CA LYS A 225 1.37 -25.96 -34.72
C LYS A 225 0.93 -24.70 -33.98
N GLY A 226 -0.07 -24.84 -33.11
CA GLY A 226 -0.82 -23.72 -32.55
C GLY A 226 0.04 -22.73 -31.78
N GLN A 227 0.16 -21.51 -32.31
CA GLN A 227 0.82 -20.38 -31.67
C GLN A 227 -0.20 -19.22 -31.61
N THR A 228 -0.73 -18.96 -30.41
CA THR A 228 -1.75 -17.92 -30.20
C THR A 228 -1.20 -16.56 -30.61
N THR A 229 -1.80 -15.95 -31.64
CA THR A 229 -1.30 -14.70 -32.22
C THR A 229 -1.47 -13.52 -31.26
N SER A 230 -0.65 -12.47 -31.42
CA SER A 230 -0.72 -11.27 -30.57
C SER A 230 -2.09 -10.59 -30.61
N GLU A 231 -2.80 -10.70 -31.75
CA GLU A 231 -4.16 -10.22 -31.95
C GLU A 231 -5.19 -11.00 -31.13
N SER A 232 -5.06 -12.33 -31.05
CA SER A 232 -5.90 -13.18 -30.19
C SER A 232 -5.68 -12.93 -28.70
N LEU A 233 -4.51 -12.42 -28.30
CA LEU A 233 -4.23 -12.01 -26.92
C LEU A 233 -4.76 -10.60 -26.62
N ALA A 234 -4.61 -9.66 -27.56
CA ALA A 234 -5.16 -8.31 -27.43
C ALA A 234 -6.69 -8.29 -27.35
N ALA A 235 -7.36 -9.17 -28.11
CA ALA A 235 -8.82 -9.32 -28.10
C ALA A 235 -9.39 -10.00 -26.83
N SER A 236 -8.52 -10.48 -25.92
CA SER A 236 -8.92 -11.16 -24.68
C SER A 236 -8.84 -10.27 -23.43
N LEU A 237 -8.50 -8.98 -23.58
CA LEU A 237 -8.54 -8.02 -22.47
C LEU A 237 -10.00 -7.70 -22.12
N PRO A 238 -10.39 -7.65 -20.82
CA PRO A 238 -11.78 -7.40 -20.44
C PRO A 238 -12.20 -5.96 -20.73
N ASP A 239 -13.43 -5.80 -21.20
CA ASP A 239 -14.08 -4.50 -21.27
C ASP A 239 -14.09 -3.82 -19.89
N ALA A 240 -13.79 -2.52 -19.90
CA ALA A 240 -13.77 -1.72 -18.69
C ALA A 240 -15.17 -1.58 -18.09
N PRO A 241 -15.33 -1.60 -16.74
CA PRO A 241 -16.61 -1.31 -16.10
C PRO A 241 -17.16 0.07 -16.53
N THR A 242 -18.34 0.08 -17.15
CA THR A 242 -19.01 1.27 -17.70
C THR A 242 -19.98 1.96 -16.71
N THR A 243 -20.14 1.40 -15.51
CA THR A 243 -21.04 1.92 -14.47
C THR A 243 -20.29 2.45 -13.27
N GLU A 244 -20.34 3.77 -13.08
CA GLU A 244 -20.05 4.42 -11.80
C GLU A 244 -21.04 3.93 -10.73
N PRO A 245 -20.61 3.78 -9.46
CA PRO A 245 -21.54 3.53 -8.36
C PRO A 245 -22.47 4.74 -8.16
N LYS A 246 -23.77 4.55 -8.43
CA LYS A 246 -24.78 5.59 -8.19
C LYS A 246 -24.71 6.07 -6.73
N LEU A 247 -24.36 7.34 -6.55
CA LEU A 247 -24.64 8.05 -5.31
C LEU A 247 -26.17 8.09 -5.13
N LEU A 248 -26.64 7.58 -3.99
CA LEU A 248 -28.00 7.85 -3.54
C LEU A 248 -28.00 9.21 -2.86
N GLU A 249 -28.92 10.07 -3.25
CA GLU A 249 -29.03 11.44 -2.75
C GLU A 249 -29.33 11.44 -1.25
N GLU A 250 -28.64 12.29 -0.48
CA GLU A 250 -28.89 12.42 0.96
C GLU A 250 -30.29 13.01 1.21
N PRO A 251 -31.05 12.53 2.22
CA PRO A 251 -32.36 13.09 2.55
C PRO A 251 -32.26 14.57 2.95
N THR A 252 -32.73 15.46 2.08
CA THR A 252 -32.58 16.91 2.27
C THR A 252 -33.22 17.42 3.55
N ALA A 253 -32.45 18.18 4.34
CA ALA A 253 -32.91 18.76 5.59
C ALA A 253 -34.04 19.78 5.36
N LYS A 254 -35.27 19.39 5.75
CA LYS A 254 -36.43 20.28 5.71
C LYS A 254 -36.28 21.39 6.75
N LYS A 255 -36.04 22.63 6.29
CA LYS A 255 -36.01 23.83 7.11
C LYS A 255 -37.32 23.97 7.90
N GLN A 256 -37.24 24.06 9.23
CA GLN A 256 -38.37 24.48 10.05
C GLN A 256 -38.79 25.90 9.66
N LYS A 257 -40.09 26.14 9.54
CA LYS A 257 -40.68 27.46 9.31
C LYS A 257 -41.45 27.86 10.57
N VAL A 258 -41.02 28.92 11.24
CA VAL A 258 -41.70 29.46 12.42
C VAL A 258 -43.00 30.14 12.00
N VAL A 259 -44.11 29.70 12.59
CA VAL A 259 -45.40 30.42 12.69
C VAL A 259 -45.99 30.09 14.07
N THR A 260 -46.67 31.06 14.69
CA THR A 260 -47.17 31.01 16.07
C THR A 260 -48.70 30.85 16.15
N SER A 261 -49.24 30.71 17.38
CA SER A 261 -50.67 30.65 17.76
C SER A 261 -51.46 29.42 17.25
N SER A 262 -52.42 28.85 18.00
CA SER A 262 -52.91 29.12 19.38
C SER A 262 -53.63 27.85 19.93
N GLU A 263 -54.33 27.96 21.07
CA GLU A 263 -55.25 26.96 21.63
C GLU A 263 -56.41 26.58 20.64
N GLU A 264 -57.26 25.55 20.85
CA GLU A 264 -57.67 24.86 22.08
C GLU A 264 -58.33 23.46 21.83
N GLU A 265 -58.83 22.86 22.93
CA GLU A 265 -59.89 21.81 23.04
C GLU A 265 -59.57 20.30 22.88
N ARG A 266 -60.50 19.50 23.42
CA ARG A 266 -60.45 18.04 23.66
C ARG A 266 -61.64 17.35 22.98
N LYS A 267 -61.54 16.04 22.68
CA LYS A 267 -62.44 14.96 23.21
C LYS A 267 -62.27 13.59 22.52
N HIS A 268 -62.48 12.52 23.33
CA HIS A 268 -62.98 11.16 23.05
C HIS A 268 -62.43 10.34 21.83
N GLN A 269 -61.91 9.12 22.04
CA GLN A 269 -62.63 7.81 22.15
C GLN A 269 -63.15 7.33 20.77
N THR A 270 -63.09 6.06 20.34
CA THR A 270 -63.02 4.75 21.02
C THR A 270 -62.04 3.77 20.34
N ASP A 271 -61.48 2.87 21.16
CA ASP A 271 -61.43 1.40 21.02
C ASP A 271 -61.23 0.75 19.63
N ASN A 272 -60.20 -0.10 19.54
CA ASN A 272 -60.31 -1.43 18.93
C ASN A 272 -59.22 -2.33 19.54
N GLU A 273 -59.63 -3.47 20.08
CA GLU A 273 -58.76 -4.53 20.57
C GLU A 273 -58.64 -5.62 19.48
N ASP A 274 -57.46 -6.23 19.36
CA ASP A 274 -57.30 -7.54 18.72
C ASP A 274 -56.07 -8.21 19.37
N GLU A 275 -56.29 -9.36 20.01
CA GLU A 275 -55.24 -10.12 20.69
C GLU A 275 -54.50 -11.04 19.71
N PHE A 276 -53.18 -11.19 19.87
CA PHE A 276 -52.63 -12.54 20.10
C PHE A 276 -51.24 -12.53 20.74
N GLU A 277 -50.92 -13.64 21.41
CA GLU A 277 -49.70 -14.00 22.14
C GLU A 277 -48.41 -13.87 21.28
N GLY A 278 -47.22 -13.64 21.86
CA GLY A 278 -46.87 -13.51 23.27
C GLY A 278 -45.58 -14.29 23.61
N LEU A 279 -44.45 -13.59 23.73
CA LEU A 279 -43.19 -14.12 24.28
C LEU A 279 -42.31 -12.96 24.78
N THR A 280 -42.38 -12.66 26.07
CA THR A 280 -41.55 -11.65 26.76
C THR A 280 -40.41 -12.31 27.51
N ASP A 281 -39.20 -11.77 27.42
CA ASP A 281 -38.10 -12.08 28.36
C ASP A 281 -37.24 -10.83 28.60
N ASP A 282 -37.81 -9.87 29.36
CA ASP A 282 -37.13 -8.67 29.83
C ASP A 282 -36.57 -8.91 31.25
N GLN A 283 -35.26 -8.78 31.41
CA GLN A 283 -34.58 -8.65 32.71
C GLN A 283 -33.66 -7.41 32.66
N PRO A 284 -33.67 -6.53 33.69
CA PRO A 284 -33.21 -5.15 33.55
C PRO A 284 -31.69 -4.99 33.60
N TYR A 285 -31.16 -4.12 32.72
CA TYR A 285 -29.81 -3.59 32.84
C TYR A 285 -29.73 -2.64 34.04
N ASN A 286 -28.82 -2.91 34.98
CA ASN A 286 -28.79 -2.25 36.28
C ASN A 286 -27.70 -1.16 36.33
N GLU A 287 -28.08 0.10 36.52
CA GLU A 287 -27.16 1.23 36.57
C GLU A 287 -26.22 1.17 37.78
N ARG A 288 -24.91 1.38 37.55
CA ARG A 288 -23.96 1.75 38.60
C ARG A 288 -22.97 2.79 38.11
N HIS A 289 -23.34 4.06 38.28
CA HIS A 289 -22.35 5.13 38.36
C HIS A 289 -21.52 4.96 39.65
N ALA A 290 -20.21 4.88 39.52
CA ALA A 290 -19.28 5.08 40.63
C ALA A 290 -18.64 6.46 40.46
N ALA A 291 -18.99 7.39 41.35
CA ALA A 291 -18.39 8.72 41.38
C ALA A 291 -17.10 8.71 42.22
N THR A 292 -16.10 9.47 41.78
CA THR A 292 -15.00 9.93 42.63
C THR A 292 -15.11 11.44 42.73
N GLN A 293 -15.31 11.96 43.93
CA GLN A 293 -15.52 13.39 44.15
C GLN A 293 -14.18 14.14 44.24
N SER A 294 -14.07 15.24 43.51
CA SER A 294 -13.14 16.31 43.86
C SER A 294 -13.67 17.04 45.11
N GLN A 295 -12.76 17.48 46.00
CA GLN A 295 -13.07 18.47 47.03
C GLN A 295 -12.26 19.73 46.79
N ASN A 296 -12.90 20.89 46.93
CA ASN A 296 -12.27 22.20 46.80
C ASN A 296 -11.60 22.59 48.12
N ILE A 297 -10.50 23.35 48.02
CA ILE A 297 -10.16 24.40 48.98
C ILE A 297 -9.88 25.67 48.15
N GLU A 298 -10.15 26.83 48.74
CA GLU A 298 -10.33 28.12 48.06
C GLU A 298 -9.35 29.18 48.61
N GLU A 299 -9.42 30.41 48.08
CA GLU A 299 -8.76 31.66 48.56
C GLU A 299 -7.25 31.87 48.27
N GLY A 300 -6.87 33.16 48.16
CA GLY A 300 -5.48 33.65 48.09
C GLY A 300 -5.15 34.52 46.86
N TRP A 301 -4.87 35.82 47.07
CA TRP A 301 -4.39 36.77 46.04
C TRP A 301 -3.07 37.44 46.49
N GLU A 302 -2.37 38.07 45.53
CA GLU A 302 -1.20 38.97 45.71
C GLU A 302 0.12 38.29 46.17
N GLU A 303 1.32 38.82 45.90
CA GLU A 303 1.71 40.16 45.44
C GLU A 303 2.85 40.15 44.37
N VAL A 304 3.43 41.32 44.05
CA VAL A 304 4.32 41.64 42.92
C VAL A 304 5.80 41.64 43.31
N GLY A 305 6.74 41.25 42.42
CA GLY A 305 8.16 41.54 42.67
C GLY A 305 9.24 41.12 41.67
N LYS A 306 9.50 42.00 40.69
CA LYS A 306 10.83 42.37 40.14
C LYS A 306 11.75 41.37 39.41
N ASP A 307 12.07 41.82 38.21
CA ASP A 307 13.32 41.73 37.44
C ASP A 307 14.64 41.57 38.25
N GLU A 308 15.58 40.77 37.73
CA GLU A 308 16.85 41.29 37.14
C GLU A 308 17.64 40.18 36.41
N ASP A 309 18.36 40.54 35.35
CA ASP A 309 19.29 39.70 34.55
C ASP A 309 20.63 40.46 34.46
N PRO A 310 21.78 39.80 34.71
CA PRO A 310 22.88 39.97 33.76
C PRO A 310 23.80 38.76 33.56
N ALA A 311 23.78 38.22 32.34
CA ALA A 311 24.90 38.20 31.38
C ALA A 311 26.37 37.90 31.84
N LYS A 312 26.92 36.83 31.24
CA LYS A 312 28.32 36.64 30.72
C LYS A 312 29.52 36.44 31.68
N SER A 313 30.31 35.41 31.37
CA SER A 313 31.79 35.47 31.32
C SER A 313 32.37 34.44 30.32
N ASP A 314 33.53 34.74 29.74
CA ASP A 314 34.29 33.84 28.85
C ASP A 314 35.26 32.95 29.66
N HIS A 315 35.64 31.77 29.13
CA HIS A 315 37.05 31.49 28.72
C HIS A 315 37.29 30.07 28.15
N THR A 316 38.45 29.94 27.50
CA THR A 316 38.98 28.82 26.68
C THR A 316 39.52 27.62 27.47
N PRO A 317 39.44 26.38 26.94
CA PRO A 317 40.07 25.18 27.53
C PRO A 317 41.30 24.65 26.73
N THR A 318 42.44 24.42 27.41
CA THR A 318 43.57 23.54 27.02
C THR A 318 44.35 23.13 28.32
N PRO A 319 45.35 22.23 28.31
CA PRO A 319 45.16 20.76 28.26
C PRO A 319 45.97 19.99 29.33
N VAL A 320 45.65 18.71 29.58
CA VAL A 320 46.60 17.72 30.18
C VAL A 320 46.22 16.28 29.84
N ASP A 321 47.23 15.44 29.63
CA ASP A 321 47.16 14.05 29.17
C ASP A 321 47.32 13.01 30.30
N VAL A 322 46.76 11.80 30.12
CA VAL A 322 47.25 10.54 30.73
C VAL A 322 47.05 9.39 29.73
N GLU A 323 48.05 8.50 29.62
CA GLU A 323 48.13 7.41 28.63
C GLU A 323 47.36 6.12 29.03
N PRO A 324 47.05 5.22 28.06
CA PRO A 324 46.38 3.94 28.31
C PRO A 324 47.34 2.81 28.74
N VAL A 325 46.81 1.80 29.44
CA VAL A 325 47.56 0.60 29.86
C VAL A 325 47.02 -0.66 29.16
N GLN A 326 47.92 -1.45 28.56
CA GLN A 326 47.66 -2.81 28.10
C GLN A 326 48.20 -3.84 29.10
N VAL A 327 47.59 -5.04 29.18
CA VAL A 327 48.28 -6.27 29.59
C VAL A 327 47.76 -7.45 28.77
N GLU A 328 48.65 -8.35 28.36
CA GLU A 328 48.40 -9.63 27.69
C GLU A 328 47.95 -10.71 28.71
N GLY A 329 47.49 -11.93 28.39
CA GLY A 329 47.32 -12.67 27.13
C GLY A 329 47.47 -14.18 27.40
N THR A 330 47.28 -15.05 26.39
CA THR A 330 47.79 -16.46 26.37
C THR A 330 47.55 -17.14 25.01
N LYS A 331 48.40 -18.12 24.64
CA LYS A 331 48.34 -18.91 23.38
C LYS A 331 49.07 -20.26 23.52
N GLU A 332 49.07 -21.04 22.43
CA GLU A 332 49.66 -22.39 22.23
C GLU A 332 48.84 -23.56 22.85
N LYS A 333 48.81 -24.84 22.37
CA LYS A 333 49.56 -25.72 21.41
C LYS A 333 48.54 -26.66 20.70
N MET A 334 48.73 -27.44 19.61
CA MET A 334 49.75 -27.77 18.56
C MET A 334 49.00 -28.70 17.51
N ALA A 335 49.48 -29.28 16.39
CA ALA A 335 50.70 -29.29 15.54
C ALA A 335 50.28 -29.96 14.17
N LYS A 336 50.61 -29.43 12.98
CA LYS A 336 51.84 -29.59 12.15
C LYS A 336 51.95 -30.86 11.24
N VAL A 337 51.73 -30.70 9.93
CA VAL A 337 52.35 -31.41 8.76
C VAL A 337 52.23 -30.40 7.58
N LEU A 338 53.26 -29.80 6.93
CA LEU A 338 54.38 -30.27 6.07
C LEU A 338 53.94 -30.87 4.71
N GLY A 339 54.53 -30.58 3.54
CA GLY A 339 55.63 -29.68 3.13
C GLY A 339 55.29 -28.86 1.86
N ALA A 340 56.15 -27.94 1.39
CA ALA A 340 57.25 -28.18 0.41
C ALA A 340 56.73 -28.31 -1.06
N ASP A 341 57.17 -27.58 -2.09
CA ASP A 341 58.18 -26.52 -2.32
C ASP A 341 57.75 -25.68 -3.57
N GLY A 342 58.36 -24.59 -4.05
CA GLY A 342 59.52 -23.76 -3.62
C GLY A 342 60.14 -22.98 -4.80
N GLU A 343 60.67 -21.76 -4.55
CA GLU A 343 61.56 -20.93 -5.44
C GLU A 343 61.02 -20.42 -6.82
N VAL A 344 61.44 -19.28 -7.41
CA VAL A 344 62.31 -18.16 -6.98
C VAL A 344 61.90 -16.83 -7.66
N ALA A 345 62.42 -15.70 -7.17
CA ALA A 345 62.04 -14.33 -7.52
C ALA A 345 62.39 -13.79 -8.93
N SER A 346 61.77 -12.67 -9.29
CA SER A 346 62.48 -11.51 -9.82
C SER A 346 61.93 -10.20 -9.21
N GLN A 347 62.74 -9.15 -9.13
CA GLN A 347 62.42 -7.86 -8.48
C GLN A 347 62.66 -6.68 -9.45
N ALA A 348 61.99 -5.55 -9.17
CA ALA A 348 62.42 -4.17 -9.48
C ALA A 348 62.51 -3.79 -10.98
N SER A 349 62.40 -2.51 -11.40
CA SER A 349 61.90 -1.27 -10.74
C SER A 349 61.72 -0.17 -11.81
N GLY A 350 60.79 0.78 -11.64
CA GLY A 350 60.71 1.97 -12.50
C GLY A 350 59.52 2.90 -12.22
N VAL A 351 59.78 4.09 -11.65
CA VAL A 351 58.80 5.10 -11.19
C VAL A 351 59.52 6.48 -11.17
N PRO A 352 58.90 7.66 -11.41
CA PRO A 352 57.74 8.04 -12.24
C PRO A 352 58.01 9.27 -13.17
N ASN A 353 57.01 9.72 -13.94
CA ASN A 353 56.68 11.15 -14.18
C ASN A 353 55.28 11.23 -14.84
N LYS A 354 54.28 11.93 -14.28
CA LYS A 354 53.99 13.39 -14.23
C LYS A 354 53.30 13.97 -15.48
N LEU A 355 52.06 14.44 -15.27
CA LEU A 355 51.31 15.52 -15.97
C LEU A 355 51.13 15.37 -17.52
N THR A 356 50.02 15.76 -18.14
CA THR A 356 49.31 17.05 -18.01
C THR A 356 47.82 16.98 -18.37
N LYS A 357 47.03 17.85 -17.72
CA LYS A 357 45.89 18.66 -18.23
C LYS A 357 44.69 18.00 -18.93
N ASP A 358 43.52 18.34 -18.39
CA ASP A 358 42.41 19.09 -19.05
C ASP A 358 42.23 18.95 -20.57
N TRP A 359 40.99 18.63 -20.98
CA TRP A 359 40.11 19.46 -21.83
C TRP A 359 38.65 19.06 -21.59
#